data_AF-A0A3G2ICS9-F1
#
_entry.id   AF-A0A3G2ICS9-F1
#
_cell.length_a   1.000
_cell.length_b   1.000
_cell.length_c   1.000
_cell.angle_alpha   90.00
_cell.angle_beta   90.00
_cell.angle_gamma   90.00
#
_symmetry.space_group_name_H-M   'P 1'
#
loop_
_entity.id
_entity.type
_entity.pdbx_description
1 polymer ?
#
loop_
_entity_poly.entity_id
_entity_poly.type
_entity_poly.pdbx_seq_one_letter_code
_entity_poly.pdbx_strand_id
1 'polypeptide(L)'
;MNMIKYFKLQNGRVPFNEWLKVLRDPRAKTKIVRRIDQLALNNPGDHKPCRHGVWEMRIDEGPGYRIYYAYEGKDTYLLLLGGDKRKQ
;
A
#
# COMPACT_ATOMS: atom_id res chain seq x y z
N MET A 1 -14.52 -6.98 8.31
CA MET A 1 -13.33 -7.13 7.46
C MET A 1 -13.57 -6.32 6.21
N ASN A 2 -12.69 -5.38 5.91
CA ASN A 2 -12.78 -4.54 4.71
C ASN A 2 -12.28 -5.35 3.52
N MET A 3 -12.91 -5.15 2.37
CA MET A 3 -12.42 -5.74 1.14
C MET A 3 -11.28 -4.88 0.58
N ILE A 4 -10.10 -5.49 0.40
CA ILE A 4 -8.97 -4.83 -0.27
C ILE A 4 -9.20 -4.85 -1.77
N LYS A 5 -9.27 -3.68 -2.38
CA LYS A 5 -9.31 -3.48 -3.82
C LYS A 5 -8.01 -2.84 -4.29
N TYR A 6 -7.57 -3.19 -5.49
CA TYR A 6 -6.42 -2.55 -6.12
C TYR A 6 -6.91 -1.49 -7.10
N PHE A 7 -6.37 -0.28 -6.99
CA PHE A 7 -6.65 0.77 -7.94
C PHE A 7 -6.19 0.35 -9.35
N LYS A 8 -7.07 0.56 -10.32
CA LYS A 8 -6.87 0.20 -11.72
C LYS A 8 -6.92 1.46 -12.56
N LEU A 9 -5.88 1.70 -13.34
CA LEU A 9 -5.83 2.78 -14.31
C LEU A 9 -6.80 2.53 -15.45
N GLN A 10 -7.15 3.58 -16.21
CA GLN A 10 -8.07 3.47 -17.36
C GLN A 10 -7.58 2.48 -18.42
N ASN A 11 -6.26 2.35 -18.58
CA ASN A 11 -5.63 1.37 -19.48
C ASN A 11 -5.58 -0.07 -18.91
N GLY A 12 -6.23 -0.30 -17.77
CA GLY A 12 -6.34 -1.59 -17.12
C GLY A 12 -5.15 -2.03 -16.28
N ARG A 13 -4.08 -1.23 -16.22
CA ARG A 13 -2.91 -1.52 -15.39
C ARG A 13 -3.25 -1.37 -13.91
N VAL A 14 -2.59 -2.18 -13.10
CA VAL A 14 -2.74 -2.16 -11.64
C VAL A 14 -1.36 -1.80 -11.05
N PRO A 15 -1.11 -0.50 -10.77
CA PRO A 15 0.22 -0.03 -10.39
C PRO A 15 0.82 -0.77 -9.20
N PHE A 16 0.00 -1.11 -8.20
CA PHE A 16 0.43 -1.89 -7.05
C PHE A 16 0.98 -3.28 -7.46
N ASN A 17 0.27 -4.01 -8.32
CA ASN A 17 0.68 -5.36 -8.74
C ASN A 17 1.96 -5.32 -9.57
N GLU A 18 2.08 -4.34 -10.47
CA GLU A 18 3.29 -4.15 -11.28
C GLU A 18 4.49 -3.84 -10.39
N TRP A 19 4.32 -2.93 -9.43
CA TRP A 19 5.35 -2.59 -8.46
C TRP A 19 5.76 -3.78 -7.59
N LEU A 20 4.80 -4.54 -7.05
CA LEU A 20 5.10 -5.69 -6.19
C LEU A 20 5.83 -6.79 -6.96
N LYS A 21 5.54 -6.96 -8.26
CA LYS A 21 6.26 -7.91 -9.12
C LYS A 21 7.74 -7.56 -9.25
N VAL A 22 8.07 -6.28 -9.46
CA VAL A 22 9.46 -5.83 -9.68
C VAL A 22 10.25 -5.58 -8.40
N LEU A 23 9.59 -5.53 -7.24
CA LEU A 23 10.26 -5.42 -5.94
C LEU A 23 11.24 -6.60 -5.75
N ARG A 24 12.51 -6.33 -5.47
CA ARG A 24 13.54 -7.38 -5.35
C ARG A 24 13.72 -7.90 -3.93
N ASP A 25 13.29 -7.13 -2.93
CA ASP A 25 13.44 -7.47 -1.51
C ASP A 25 12.33 -8.45 -1.06
N PRO A 26 12.65 -9.73 -0.79
CA PRO A 26 11.66 -10.71 -0.37
C PRO A 26 11.13 -10.47 1.05
N ARG A 27 11.94 -9.89 1.95
CA ARG A 27 11.50 -9.57 3.31
C ARG A 27 10.48 -8.44 3.29
N ALA A 28 10.75 -7.42 2.47
CA ALA A 28 9.80 -6.35 2.20
C ALA A 28 8.48 -6.91 1.68
N LYS A 29 8.50 -7.76 0.64
CA LYS A 29 7.27 -8.38 0.09
C LYS A 29 6.41 -9.05 1.17
N THR A 30 7.03 -9.89 2.00
CA THR A 30 6.31 -10.58 3.07
C THR A 30 5.70 -9.61 4.09
N LYS A 31 6.46 -8.59 4.52
CA LYS A 31 5.95 -7.57 5.45
C LYS A 31 4.81 -6.74 4.82
N ILE A 32 4.91 -6.42 3.54
CA ILE A 32 3.87 -5.69 2.78
C ILE A 32 2.58 -6.50 2.72
N VAL A 33 2.65 -7.76 2.29
CA VAL A 33 1.45 -8.62 2.18
C VAL A 33 0.79 -8.78 3.55
N ARG A 34 1.57 -9.12 4.58
CA ARG A 34 1.05 -9.22 5.95
C ARG A 34 0.39 -7.92 6.41
N ARG A 35 0.96 -6.77 6.05
CA ARG A 35 0.41 -5.46 6.43
C ARG A 35 -0.91 -5.17 5.72
N ILE A 36 -1.07 -5.60 4.48
CA ILE A 36 -2.33 -5.50 3.72
C ILE A 36 -3.41 -6.38 4.35
N ASP A 37 -3.06 -7.60 4.79
CA ASP A 37 -4.00 -8.46 5.52
C ASP A 37 -4.45 -7.81 6.83
N GLN A 38 -3.54 -7.19 7.57
CA GLN A 38 -3.88 -6.43 8.78
C GLN A 38 -4.75 -5.20 8.46
N LEU A 39 -4.49 -4.51 7.34
CA LEU A 39 -5.32 -3.40 6.88
C LEU A 39 -6.76 -3.85 6.57
N ALA A 40 -6.96 -5.05 6.01
CA ALA A 40 -8.29 -5.64 5.82
C ALA A 40 -9.04 -5.85 7.15
N LEU A 41 -8.30 -6.02 8.25
CA LEU A 41 -8.82 -6.14 9.61
C LEU A 41 -8.93 -4.79 10.34
N ASN A 42 -8.85 -3.66 9.63
CA ASN A 42 -8.79 -2.31 10.21
C ASN A 42 -7.61 -2.08 11.18
N ASN A 43 -6.49 -2.77 10.94
CA ASN A 43 -5.25 -2.60 11.70
C ASN A 43 -4.07 -2.20 10.77
N PRO A 44 -4.05 -0.96 10.26
CA PRO A 44 -2.99 -0.46 9.38
C PRO A 44 -1.61 -0.34 10.05
N GLY A 45 -1.52 -0.41 11.39
CA GLY A 45 -0.29 -0.13 12.13
C GLY A 45 0.17 1.31 11.99
N ASP A 46 1.45 1.52 11.66
CA ASP A 46 1.99 2.86 11.46
C ASP A 46 1.41 3.47 10.17
N HIS A 47 0.53 4.44 10.33
CA HIS A 47 -0.12 5.15 9.25
C HIS A 47 -0.46 6.58 9.65
N LYS A 48 -0.69 7.44 8.66
CA LYS A 48 -1.14 8.81 8.88
C LYS A 48 -2.03 9.29 7.72
N PRO A 49 -2.94 10.24 7.97
CA PRO A 49 -3.65 10.89 6.89
C PRO A 49 -2.68 11.71 6.04
N CYS A 50 -2.91 11.73 4.73
CA CYS A 50 -2.25 12.61 3.77
C CYS A 50 -3.19 13.76 3.40
N ARG A 51 -3.78 13.71 2.20
CA ARG A 51 -4.73 14.71 1.68
C ARG A 51 -5.84 14.02 0.92
N HIS A 52 -7.00 14.67 0.81
CA HIS A 52 -8.13 14.22 -0.02
C HIS A 52 -8.57 12.77 0.25
N GLY A 53 -8.64 12.36 1.53
CA GLY A 53 -9.06 11.01 1.92
C GLY A 53 -8.02 9.91 1.70
N VAL A 54 -6.80 10.26 1.28
CA VAL A 54 -5.68 9.33 1.13
C VAL A 54 -4.92 9.20 2.45
N TRP A 55 -4.52 7.98 2.75
CA TRP A 55 -3.71 7.58 3.90
C TRP A 55 -2.38 7.00 3.44
N GLU A 56 -1.32 7.27 4.20
CA GLU A 56 0.00 6.68 4.01
C GLU A 56 0.24 5.64 5.11
N MET A 57 0.47 4.40 4.72
CA MET A 57 0.92 3.32 5.59
C MET A 57 2.44 3.16 5.47
N ARG A 58 3.12 3.13 6.61
CA ARG A 58 4.57 3.15 6.72
C ARG A 58 5.09 1.77 7.11
N ILE A 59 5.96 1.21 6.27
CA ILE A 59 6.58 -0.09 6.52
C ILE A 59 8.08 0.11 6.65
N ASP A 60 8.58 -0.12 7.86
CA ASP A 60 10.00 -0.07 8.17
C ASP A 60 10.66 -1.41 7.84
N GLU A 61 11.10 -1.52 6.58
CA GLU A 61 11.88 -2.64 6.04
C GLU A 61 12.73 -2.13 4.88
N GLY A 62 13.99 -2.56 4.83
CA GLY A 62 14.94 -2.13 3.81
C GLY A 62 15.02 -0.60 3.72
N PRO A 63 14.71 0.02 2.57
CA PRO A 63 14.72 1.48 2.41
C PRO A 63 13.61 2.25 3.14
N GLY A 64 12.63 1.53 3.69
CA GLY A 64 11.37 2.11 4.14
C GLY A 64 10.38 2.25 2.98
N TYR A 65 9.27 1.53 3.06
CA TYR A 65 8.22 1.52 2.05
C TYR A 65 7.00 2.31 2.52
N ARG A 66 6.26 2.89 1.56
CA ARG A 66 5.05 3.70 1.79
C ARG A 66 3.92 3.25 0.88
N ILE A 67 2.87 2.68 1.48
CA ILE A 67 1.67 2.24 0.75
C ILE A 67 0.59 3.29 0.93
N TYR A 68 0.09 3.82 -0.19
CA TYR A 68 -1.01 4.77 -0.19
C TYR A 68 -2.33 4.04 -0.42
N TYR A 69 -3.30 4.35 0.42
CA TYR A 69 -4.62 3.75 0.35
C TYR A 69 -5.71 4.77 0.67
N ALA A 70 -6.94 4.46 0.26
CA ALA A 70 -8.11 5.26 0.58
C ALA A 70 -9.27 4.36 0.97
N TYR A 71 -10.22 4.93 1.71
CA TYR A 71 -11.47 4.25 2.06
C TYR A 71 -12.59 4.76 1.15
N GLU A 72 -13.43 3.85 0.66
CA GLU A 72 -14.68 4.15 -0.03
C GLU A 72 -15.75 3.21 0.51
N GLY A 73 -16.64 3.74 1.36
CA GLY A 73 -17.62 2.94 2.08
C GLY A 73 -16.95 1.89 2.98
N LYS A 74 -17.18 0.61 2.68
CA LYS A 74 -16.60 -0.55 3.40
C LYS A 74 -15.33 -1.09 2.73
N ASP A 75 -14.94 -0.52 1.60
CA ASP A 75 -13.82 -0.98 0.80
C ASP A 75 -12.57 -0.15 1.09
N THR A 76 -11.42 -0.83 1.06
CA THR A 76 -10.11 -0.19 1.14
C THR A 76 -9.44 -0.32 -0.22
N TYR A 77 -9.11 0.80 -0.86
CA TYR A 77 -8.43 0.83 -2.15
C TYR A 77 -6.93 1.07 -1.96
N LEU A 78 -6.10 0.16 -2.45
CA LEU A 78 -4.66 0.33 -2.59
C LEU A 78 -4.36 1.12 -3.87
N LEU A 79 -3.84 2.34 -3.71
CA LEU A 79 -3.65 3.27 -4.82
C LEU A 79 -2.32 3.05 -5.53
N LEU A 80 -1.23 3.23 -4.78
CA LEU A 80 0.14 3.22 -5.27
C LEU A 80 1.09 3.01 -4.09
N LEU A 81 2.33 2.57 -4.35
CA LEU A 81 3.44 2.87 -3.46
C LEU A 81 4.20 4.11 -3.91
N GLY A 82 4.44 5.03 -2.97
CA GLY A 82 5.44 6.07 -3.13
C GLY A 82 6.81 5.47 -2.83
N GLY A 83 7.78 5.83 -3.67
CA GLY A 83 9.07 5.17 -3.76
C GLY A 83 9.83 5.00 -2.45
N ASP A 84 10.78 4.07 -2.52
CA ASP A 84 11.94 3.96 -1.63
C ASP A 84 12.40 5.35 -1.17
N LYS A 85 12.55 5.54 0.15
CA LYS A 85 13.01 6.81 0.73
C LYS A 85 14.47 7.16 0.39
N ARG A 86 15.14 6.46 -0.54
CA ARG A 86 16.45 6.80 -1.14
C ARG A 86 16.35 7.77 -2.32
N LYS A 87 15.57 8.83 -2.14
CA LYS A 87 15.80 10.11 -2.83
C LYS A 87 15.60 11.24 -1.83
N GLN A 88 16.53 11.34 -0.90
CA GLN A 88 16.95 12.59 -0.27
C GLN A 88 18.43 12.49 0.05
#